data_AF-A0A800HAX1-F1
#
_entry.id   AF-A0A800HAX1-F1
#
_cell.length_a   1.000
_cell.length_b   1.000
_cell.length_c   1.000
_cell.angle_alpha   90.00
_cell.angle_beta   90.00
_cell.angle_gamma   90.00
#
_symmetry.space_group_name_H-M   'P 1'
#
loop_
_entity.id
_entity.type
_entity.pdbx_description
1 polymer ?
#
loop_
_entity_poly.entity_id
_entity_poly.type
_entity_poly.pdbx_seq_one_letter_code
_entity_poly.pdbx_strand_id
1 'polypeptide(L)'
;TLTCNLDGANVFIDGSLIGQTPVPKKLLVNPGWHRVRVIDPNAIPSQFTVKVPDFQDIYVPNGRTQKIRINLAVSDPESSE
;
A
#
# COMPACT_ATOMS: atom_id res chain seq x y z
N THR A 1 10.66 5.40 -3.20
CA THR A 1 9.62 5.19 -4.23
C THR A 1 8.77 4.04 -3.75
N LEU A 2 7.48 4.06 -4.08
CA LEU A 2 6.55 3.00 -3.66
C LEU A 2 5.90 2.40 -4.89
N THR A 3 5.98 1.08 -5.00
CA THR A 3 5.40 0.31 -6.10
C THR A 3 4.48 -0.76 -5.54
N CYS A 4 3.39 -1.01 -6.24
CA CYS A 4 2.45 -2.10 -5.96
C CYS A 4 2.29 -2.95 -7.22
N ASN A 5 1.77 -4.17 -7.09
CA ASN A 5 1.31 -4.98 -8.22
C ASN A 5 0.01 -4.44 -8.86
N LEU A 6 -0.59 -3.41 -8.28
CA LEU A 6 -1.78 -2.73 -8.78
C LEU A 6 -1.46 -1.23 -8.93
N ASP A 7 -1.69 -0.68 -10.13
CA ASP A 7 -1.63 0.76 -10.39
C ASP A 7 -2.94 1.44 -9.96
N GLY A 8 -2.86 2.71 -9.56
CA GLY A 8 -4.03 3.47 -9.10
C GLY A 8 -4.50 3.14 -7.68
N ALA A 9 -3.81 2.24 -6.97
CA ALA A 9 -4.14 1.90 -5.59
C ALA A 9 -3.79 3.06 -4.64
N ASN A 10 -4.70 3.38 -3.71
CA ASN A 10 -4.51 4.43 -2.72
C ASN A 10 -3.42 4.04 -1.72
N VAL A 11 -2.48 4.95 -1.48
CA VAL A 11 -1.33 4.77 -0.59
C VAL A 11 -1.52 5.63 0.64
N PHE A 12 -1.47 5.01 1.81
CA PHE A 12 -1.53 5.68 3.10
C PHE A 12 -0.23 5.48 3.88
N ILE A 13 0.21 6.52 4.60
CA ILE A 13 1.25 6.41 5.62
C ILE A 13 0.66 6.92 6.94
N ASP A 14 0.73 6.09 7.98
CA ASP A 14 0.17 6.39 9.31
C ASP A 14 -1.29 6.85 9.27
N GLY A 15 -2.06 6.29 8.32
CA GLY A 15 -3.46 6.63 8.09
C GLY A 15 -3.71 7.85 7.21
N SER A 16 -2.69 8.62 6.83
CA SER A 16 -2.83 9.76 5.92
C SER A 16 -2.69 9.34 4.45
N LEU A 17 -3.61 9.75 3.58
CA LEU A 17 -3.53 9.51 2.14
C LEU A 17 -2.40 10.34 1.53
N ILE A 18 -1.45 9.68 0.88
CA ILE A 18 -0.28 10.33 0.28
C ILE A 18 -0.35 10.38 -1.25
N GLY A 19 -1.12 9.49 -1.87
CA GLY A 19 -1.32 9.45 -3.31
C GLY A 19 -1.72 8.07 -3.80
N GLN A 20 -1.41 7.77 -5.06
CA GLN A 20 -1.72 6.50 -5.71
C GLN A 20 -0.47 5.84 -6.29
N THR A 21 -0.48 4.51 -6.40
CA THR A 21 0.59 3.73 -7.02
C THR A 21 0.63 3.94 -8.54
N PRO A 22 1.84 3.94 -9.15
CA PRO A 22 3.14 3.99 -8.50
C PRO A 22 3.45 5.40 -7.96
N VAL A 23 4.14 5.48 -6.81
CA VAL A 23 4.67 6.76 -6.30
C VAL A 23 6.15 6.89 -6.70
N PRO A 24 6.48 7.70 -7.72
CA PRO A 24 7.81 7.74 -8.34
C PRO A 24 8.85 8.46 -7.50
N LYS A 25 8.44 9.22 -6.47
CA LYS A 25 9.33 9.95 -5.56
C LYS A 25 9.48 9.21 -4.23
N LYS A 26 10.59 9.46 -3.52
CA LYS A 26 10.71 9.03 -2.11
C LYS A 26 9.74 9.86 -1.27
N LEU A 27 9.08 9.21 -0.33
CA LEU A 27 8.13 9.85 0.57
C LEU A 27 8.93 10.50 1.70
N LEU A 28 8.59 11.76 1.99
CA LEU A 28 9.18 12.54 3.07
C LEU A 28 8.31 12.32 4.31
N VAL A 29 8.88 11.67 5.31
CA VAL A 29 8.23 11.38 6.59
C VAL A 29 9.25 11.63 7.69
N ASN A 30 8.83 11.69 8.95
CA ASN A 30 9.80 11.82 10.04
C ASN A 30 10.65 10.54 10.17
N PRO A 31 11.80 10.59 10.85
CA PRO A 31 12.48 9.36 11.25
C PRO A 31 11.62 8.55 12.23
N GLY A 32 11.60 7.22 12.07
CA GLY A 32 10.86 6.31 12.96
C GLY A 32 10.17 5.15 12.24
N TRP A 33 9.33 4.45 13.00
CA TRP A 33 8.45 3.42 12.48
C TRP A 33 7.20 4.04 11.86
N HIS A 34 6.88 3.61 10.65
CA HIS A 34 5.73 4.08 9.90
C HIS A 34 4.94 2.90 9.35
N ARG A 35 3.61 3.01 9.38
CA ARG A 35 2.73 2.03 8.76
C ARG A 35 2.36 2.47 7.36
N VAL A 36 2.74 1.69 6.36
CA VAL A 36 2.37 1.93 4.97
C VAL A 36 1.23 1.00 4.60
N ARG A 37 0.11 1.54 4.11
CA ARG A 37 -1.06 0.76 3.70
C ARG A 37 -1.39 1.05 2.23
N VAL A 38 -1.76 0.01 1.48
CA VAL A 38 -2.20 0.16 0.08
C VAL A 38 -3.59 -0.43 -0.07
N ILE A 39 -4.50 0.33 -0.69
CA ILE A 39 -5.91 -0.05 -0.84
C ILE A 39 -6.30 0.10 -2.30
N ASP A 40 -6.85 -0.94 -2.90
CA ASP A 40 -7.55 -0.83 -4.18
C ASP A 40 -8.85 -0.02 -3.98
N PRO A 41 -9.00 1.17 -4.57
CA PRO A 41 -10.21 1.97 -4.43
C PRO A 41 -11.46 1.31 -5.03
N ASN A 42 -11.28 0.32 -5.91
CA ASN A 42 -12.36 -0.36 -6.62
C ASN A 42 -12.63 -1.78 -6.08
N ALA A 43 -11.89 -2.22 -5.05
CA ALA A 43 -12.08 -3.55 -4.49
C ALA A 43 -13.50 -3.71 -3.93
N ILE A 44 -14.19 -4.75 -4.40
CA ILE A 44 -15.48 -5.15 -3.85
C ILE A 44 -15.20 -5.85 -2.51
N PRO A 45 -15.78 -5.39 -1.39
CA PRO A 45 -15.58 -6.03 -0.10
C PRO A 45 -16.17 -7.44 -0.13
N SER A 46 -15.31 -8.45 -0.17
CA SER A 46 -15.72 -9.84 0.02
C SER A 46 -15.94 -10.12 1.50
N GLN A 47 -17.06 -10.77 1.81
CA GLN A 47 -17.49 -11.12 3.17
C GLN A 47 -16.66 -12.27 3.75
N PHE A 48 -15.81 -12.91 2.93
CA PHE A 48 -15.13 -14.17 3.24
C PHE A 48 -13.60 -14.12 3.10
N THR A 49 -13.01 -13.00 2.67
CA THR A 49 -11.55 -12.89 2.61
C THR A 49 -10.97 -12.63 3.99
N VAL A 50 -10.02 -13.48 4.39
CA VAL A 50 -9.12 -13.19 5.50
C VAL A 50 -8.51 -11.82 5.25
N LYS A 51 -8.54 -10.93 6.26
CA LYS A 51 -7.81 -9.66 6.24
C LYS A 51 -6.30 -9.97 6.23
N VAL A 52 -5.75 -10.34 5.08
CA VAL A 52 -4.31 -10.27 4.88
C VAL A 52 -3.92 -8.83 5.19
N PRO A 53 -2.88 -8.59 6.00
CA PRO A 53 -2.45 -7.23 6.28
C PRO A 53 -2.20 -6.51 4.96
N ASP A 54 -3.03 -5.50 4.67
CA ASP A 54 -2.85 -4.58 3.55
C ASP A 54 -1.82 -3.49 3.87
N PHE A 55 -1.09 -3.70 4.97
CA PHE A 55 -0.10 -2.79 5.49
C PHE A 55 1.23 -3.48 5.77
N GLN A 56 2.30 -2.69 5.67
CA GLN A 56 3.66 -3.04 6.01
C GLN A 56 4.24 -1.95 6.92
N ASP A 57 4.76 -2.34 8.07
CA ASP A 57 5.48 -1.44 8.95
C ASP A 57 6.94 -1.32 8.47
N ILE A 58 7.42 -0.09 8.30
CA ILE A 58 8.77 0.22 7.80
C ILE A 58 9.50 1.14 8.78
N TYR A 59 10.81 0.97 8.89
CA TYR A 59 11.67 1.90 9.62
C TYR A 59 12.33 2.90 8.67
N VAL A 60 12.24 4.19 9.01
CA VAL A 60 12.80 5.30 8.25
C VAL A 60 13.90 5.98 9.08
N PRO A 61 15.19 5.84 8.71
CA PRO A 61 16.28 6.37 9.55
C PRO A 61 16.51 7.88 9.41
N ASN A 62 16.36 8.45 8.20
CA ASN A 62 16.78 9.83 7.88
C ASN A 62 15.66 10.66 7.22
N GLY A 63 14.42 10.41 7.62
CA GLY A 63 13.23 11.12 7.14
C GLY A 63 12.89 10.95 5.65
N ARG A 64 13.47 9.94 4.99
CA ARG A 64 13.16 9.57 3.60
C ARG A 64 12.93 8.07 3.51
N THR A 65 11.82 7.67 2.90
CA THR A 65 11.54 6.25 2.71
C THR A 65 12.55 5.59 1.76
N GLN A 66 12.78 4.30 2.01
CA GLN A 66 13.49 3.41 1.08
C GLN A 66 12.58 3.05 -0.11
N LYS A 67 13.04 2.17 -0.99
CA LYS A 67 12.14 1.57 -1.99
C LYS A 67 11.20 0.61 -1.26
N ILE A 68 9.90 0.82 -1.42
CA ILE A 68 8.85 0.01 -0.81
C ILE A 68 8.14 -0.75 -1.93
N ARG A 69 8.02 -2.08 -1.79
CA ARG A 69 7.24 -2.93 -2.70
C ARG A 69 6.19 -3.66 -1.89
N ILE A 70 4.93 -3.43 -2.22
CA ILE A 70 3.78 -4.09 -1.60
C ILE A 70 3.11 -4.94 -2.67
N ASN A 71 2.74 -6.17 -2.32
CA ASN A 71 1.91 -7.02 -3.17
C ASN A 71 0.53 -7.05 -2.52
N LEU A 72 -0.41 -6.31 -3.10
CA LEU A 72 -1.81 -6.32 -2.71
C LEU A 72 -2.47 -7.60 -3.23
N ALA A 73 -3.17 -8.31 -2.34
CA ALA A 73 -4.02 -9.41 -2.74
C ALA A 73 -5.27 -8.82 -3.42
N VAL A 74 -5.25 -8.75 -4.74
CA VAL A 74 -6.41 -8.35 -5.55
C VAL A 74 -7.20 -9.62 -5.83
N SER A 75 -8.50 -9.60 -5.53
CA SER A 75 -9.40 -10.68 -5.94
C SER A 75 -9.65 -10.54 -7.43
N ASP A 76 -9.16 -11.47 -8.24
CA ASP A 76 -9.49 -11.51 -9.66
C ASP A 76 -11.00 -11.74 -9.81
N PRO A 77 -11.72 -10.90 -10.56
CA PRO A 77 -13.14 -11.10 -10.82
C PRO A 77 -13.43 -12.34 -11.68
N GLU A 78 -12.41 -13.05 -12.18
CA GLU A 78 -12.52 -14.19 -13.10
C GLU A 78 -12.23 -15.55 -12.42
N SER A 79 -12.10 -15.60 -11.09
CA SER A 79 -12.14 -16.87 -10.34
C SER A 79 -13.58 -17.25 -9.99
N SER A 80 -14.42 -17.36 -11.02
CA SER A 80 -15.79 -17.85 -10.92
C SER A 80 -16.18 -18.47 -12.26
N GLU A 81 -15.51 -19.55 -12.64
CA GLU A 81 -15.99 -20.53 -13.63
C GLU A 81 -15.23 -21.87 -13.49
#